data_AF-A0A9W6ZZZ0-F1
#
_entry.id   AF-A0A9W6ZZZ0-F1
#
_cell.length_a   1.000
_cell.length_b   1.000
_cell.length_c   1.000
_cell.angle_alpha   90.00
_cell.angle_beta   90.00
_cell.angle_gamma   90.00
#
_symmetry.space_group_name_H-M   'P 1'
#
loop_
_entity.id
_entity.type
_entity.pdbx_description
1 polymer ?
#
loop_
_entity_poly.entity_id
_entity_poly.type
_entity_poly.pdbx_seq_one_letter_code
_entity_poly.pdbx_strand_id
1 'polypeptide(L)' 'YYAVLNLPKTCTPLEIKKSYQKLALTFHPDKTSPSLTDQAQVEFEKVKRAHAVLSDVASRKAYDAFGDK' A
#
# COMPACT_ATOMS: atom_id res chain seq x y z
N TYR A 1 4.61 -2.81 -6.01
CA TYR A 1 3.42 -2.51 -5.18
C TYR A 1 3.29 -3.39 -3.94
N TYR A 2 3.46 -4.71 -4.05
CA TYR A 2 3.40 -5.62 -2.89
C TYR A 2 4.39 -5.25 -1.77
N ALA A 3 5.63 -4.90 -2.12
CA ALA A 3 6.64 -4.42 -1.17
C ALA A 3 6.23 -3.15 -0.42
N VAL A 4 5.48 -2.24 -1.07
CA VAL A 4 4.99 -0.99 -0.44
C VAL A 4 4.00 -1.30 0.68
N LEU A 5 3.14 -2.30 0.48
CA LEU A 5 2.21 -2.76 1.51
C LEU A 5 2.86 -3.75 2.48
N ASN A 6 4.16 -4.04 2.33
CA ASN A 6 4.87 -5.10 3.07
C ASN A 6 4.14 -6.46 3.00
N LEU A 7 3.58 -6.78 1.83
CA LEU A 7 2.85 -8.02 1.60
C LEU A 7 3.55 -8.89 0.55
N PRO A 8 3.43 -10.21 0.64
CA PRO A 8 3.89 -11.11 -0.42
C PRO A 8 2.95 -11.07 -1.63
N LYS A 9 3.42 -11.48 -2.81
CA LYS A 9 2.57 -11.58 -4.03
C LYS A 9 1.38 -12.55 -3.84
N THR A 10 1.52 -13.52 -2.94
CA THR A 10 0.49 -14.48 -2.54
C THR A 10 -0.59 -13.88 -1.61
N CYS A 11 -0.49 -12.60 -1.24
CA CYS A 11 -1.42 -11.98 -0.31
C CYS A 11 -2.86 -11.98 -0.82
N THR A 12 -3.79 -12.13 0.10
CA THR A 12 -5.23 -12.06 -0.20
C THR A 12 -5.70 -10.60 -0.28
N PRO A 13 -6.79 -10.30 -1.01
CA PRO A 13 -7.40 -8.97 -1.01
C PRO A 13 -7.75 -8.48 0.42
N LEU A 14 -8.04 -9.42 1.32
CA LEU A 14 -8.30 -9.15 2.74
C LEU A 14 -7.05 -8.64 3.46
N GLU A 15 -5.88 -9.21 3.18
CA GLU A 15 -4.60 -8.74 3.72
C GLU A 15 -4.19 -7.39 3.15
N ILE A 16 -4.42 -7.16 1.85
CA ILE A 16 -4.19 -5.86 1.20
C ILE A 16 -4.98 -4.75 1.92
N LYS A 17 -6.27 -4.98 2.18
CA LYS A 17 -7.13 -4.04 2.90
C LYS A 17 -6.66 -3.83 4.35
N LYS A 18 -6.30 -4.91 5.05
CA LYS A 18 -5.78 -4.83 6.43
C LYS A 18 -4.46 -4.06 6.50
N SER A 19 -3.52 -4.32 5.60
CA SER A 19 -2.23 -3.62 5.57
C SER A 19 -2.42 -2.14 5.24
N TYR A 20 -3.29 -1.82 4.28
CA TYR A 20 -3.67 -0.45 3.97
C TYR A 20 -4.20 0.29 5.20
N GLN A 21 -5.15 -0.30 5.95
CA GLN A 21 -5.67 0.31 7.19
C GLN A 21 -4.58 0.49 8.25
N LYS A 22 -3.71 -0.50 8.43
CA LYS A 22 -2.62 -0.44 9.41
C LYS A 22 -1.65 0.69 9.07
N LEU A 23 -1.21 0.77 7.81
CA LEU A 23 -0.28 1.79 7.33
C LEU A 23 -0.94 3.19 7.36
N ALA A 24 -2.21 3.30 7.01
CA ALA A 24 -2.98 4.55 7.11
C ALA A 24 -3.01 5.10 8.55
N LEU A 25 -3.16 4.22 9.54
CA LEU A 25 -3.11 4.60 10.96
C LEU A 25 -1.68 4.91 11.43
N THR A 26 -0.67 4.25 10.86
CA THR A 26 0.74 4.51 11.17
C THR A 26 1.20 5.85 10.63
N PHE A 27 0.78 6.23 9.42
CA PHE A 27 1.13 7.48 8.75
C PHE A 27 0.14 8.62 9.06
N HIS A 28 -0.79 8.43 10.00
CA HIS A 28 -1.75 9.45 10.37
C HIS A 28 -1.02 10.59 11.12
N PRO A 29 -1.28 11.87 10.81
CA PRO A 29 -0.59 13.01 11.44
C PRO A 29 -0.82 13.10 12.97
N ASP A 30 -1.90 12.49 13.48
CA ASP A 30 -2.17 12.40 14.92
C ASP A 30 -1.20 11.44 15.65
N LYS A 31 -0.73 10.39 14.97
CA LYS A 31 0.20 9.39 15.53
C LYS A 31 1.66 9.63 15.16
N THR A 32 1.90 10.42 14.12
CA THR A 32 3.25 10.67 13.60
C THR A 32 3.72 12.05 14.04
N SER A 33 4.95 12.16 14.53
CA SER A 33 5.50 13.47 14.93
C SER A 33 5.49 14.44 13.75
N PRO A 34 5.28 15.76 13.98
CA PRO A 34 5.15 16.75 12.91
C PRO A 34 6.34 16.76 11.93
N SER A 35 7.54 16.44 12.42
CA SER A 35 8.77 16.33 11.62
C SER A 35 8.79 15.16 10.62
N LEU A 36 7.92 14.16 10.79
CA LEU A 36 7.81 12.98 9.93
C LEU A 36 6.55 13.02 9.04
N THR A 37 5.74 14.09 9.12
CA THR A 37 4.51 14.24 8.36
C THR A 37 4.75 14.19 6.86
N ASP A 38 5.80 14.85 6.37
CA ASP A 38 6.18 14.82 4.96
C ASP A 38 6.52 13.40 4.48
N GLN A 39 7.29 12.64 5.27
CA GLN A 39 7.61 11.25 4.94
C GLN A 39 6.37 10.35 5.02
N ALA A 40 5.54 10.55 6.03
CA ALA A 40 4.28 9.85 6.20
C ALA A 40 3.33 10.07 5.02
N GLN A 41 3.25 11.30 4.49
CA GLN A 41 2.45 11.62 3.32
C GLN A 41 2.96 10.90 2.06
N VAL A 42 4.27 10.91 1.83
CA VAL A 42 4.90 10.20 0.70
C VAL A 42 4.65 8.70 0.78
N GLU A 43 4.84 8.10 1.95
CA GLU A 43 4.56 6.67 2.16
C GLU A 43 3.08 6.36 2.00
N PHE A 44 2.19 7.22 2.50
CA PHE A 44 0.74 7.06 2.38
C PHE A 44 0.28 7.11 0.93
N GLU A 45 0.83 8.00 0.10
CA GLU A 45 0.56 8.03 -1.34
C GLU A 45 1.02 6.75 -2.04
N LYS A 46 2.23 6.26 -1.72
CA LYS A 46 2.71 4.97 -2.26
C LYS A 46 1.76 3.84 -1.89
N VAL A 47 1.34 3.78 -0.63
CA VAL A 47 0.41 2.78 -0.09
C VAL A 47 -0.96 2.86 -0.77
N LYS A 48 -1.48 4.07 -0.96
CA LYS A 48 -2.75 4.31 -1.68
C LYS A 48 -2.66 3.85 -3.13
N ARG A 49 -1.57 4.16 -3.83
CA ARG A 49 -1.34 3.73 -5.22
C ARG A 49 -1.21 2.21 -5.31
N ALA A 50 -0.47 1.59 -4.40
CA ALA A 50 -0.35 0.14 -4.32
C ALA A 50 -1.71 -0.53 -4.08
N HIS A 51 -2.50 -0.01 -3.15
CA HIS A 51 -3.84 -0.51 -2.88
C HIS A 51 -4.74 -0.37 -4.12
N ALA A 52 -4.72 0.77 -4.82
CA ALA A 52 -5.56 0.97 -6.02
C ALA A 52 -5.27 -0.05 -7.14
N VAL A 53 -3.99 -0.37 -7.37
CA VAL A 53 -3.59 -1.38 -8.38
C VAL A 53 -3.91 -2.80 -7.91
N LEU A 54 -3.71 -3.10 -6.62
CA LEU A 54 -3.85 -4.46 -6.09
C LEU A 54 -5.29 -4.82 -5.66
N SER A 55 -6.13 -3.83 -5.37
CA SER A 55 -7.54 -4.03 -5.02
C SER A 55 -8.38 -4.39 -6.25
N ASP A 56 -7.99 -3.89 -7.41
CA ASP A 56 -8.67 -4.19 -8.67
C ASP A 56 -8.09 -5.47 -9.28
N VAL A 57 -8.96 -6.46 -9.52
CA VAL A 57 -8.53 -7.79 -9.99
C VAL A 57 -7.93 -7.73 -11.40
N ALA A 58 -8.45 -6.85 -12.26
CA ALA A 58 -7.92 -6.69 -13.62
C ALA A 58 -6.54 -6.02 -13.60
N SER A 59 -6.40 -4.95 -12.83
CA SER A 59 -5.13 -4.23 -12.63
C SER A 59 -4.08 -5.09 -11.93
N ARG A 60 -4.48 -5.88 -10.93
CA ARG A 60 -3.61 -6.86 -10.26
C ARG A 60 -3.16 -7.93 -11.24
N LYS A 61 -4.08 -8.51 -12.03
CA LYS A 61 -3.72 -9.49 -13.06
C LYS A 61 -2.78 -8.91 -14.10
N ALA A 62 -3.00 -7.67 -14.54
CA ALA A 62 -2.08 -6.99 -15.45
C ALA A 62 -0.70 -6.81 -14.79
N TYR A 63 -0.65 -6.36 -13.54
CA TYR A 63 0.61 -6.19 -12.82
C TYR A 63 1.36 -7.53 -12.59
N ASP A 64 0.64 -8.60 -12.24
CA ASP A 64 1.21 -9.95 -12.11
C ASP A 64 1.64 -10.54 -13.47
N ALA A 65 0.90 -10.26 -14.55
CA ALA A 65 1.19 -10.77 -15.90
C ALA A 65 2.33 -10.02 -16.60
N PHE A 66 2.42 -8.71 -16.43
CA PHE A 66 3.48 -7.90 -17.04
C PHE A 66 4.77 -7.90 -16.22
N GLY A 67 4.71 -8.34 -14.96
CA GLY A 67 5.87 -8.57 -14.12
C GLY A 67 6.54 -7.27 -13.67
N ASP A 68 6.80 -7.21 -12.37
CA ASP A 68 7.71 -6.23 -11.77
C ASP A 68 9.08 -6.38 -12.46
N LYS A 69 9.43 -5.46 -13.35
CA LYS A 69 10.76 -5.37 -13.97
C LYS A 69 11.62 -4.40 -13.20
#